data_AF-A0A3D0MIU7-F1
#
_entry.id   AF-A0A3D0MIU7-F1
#
_cell.length_a   1.000
_cell.length_b   1.000
_cell.length_c   1.000
_cell.angle_alpha   90.00
_cell.angle_beta   90.00
_cell.angle_gamma   90.00
#
_symmetry.space_group_name_H-M   'P 1'
#
loop_
_entity.id
_entity.type
_entity.pdbx_description
1 polymer ?
#
loop_
_entity_poly.entity_id
_entity_poly.type
_entity_poly.pdbx_seq_one_letter_code
_entity_poly.pdbx_strand_id
1 'polypeptide(L)'
;MKIIGAGHIKDLCAGAAFLATGGGGDPYVSQLLAEQLLEKYGAATLISPEDLADDAFVVSIGMVGAPTVTLEQLPTEEEAIGALNKYEEITGKKIDAVIPFEV
;
A
#
# COMPACT_ATOMS: atom_id res chain seq x y z
N MET A 1 16.06 -3.86 8.99
CA MET A 1 15.11 -4.15 7.89
C MET A 1 14.17 -5.27 8.27
N LYS A 2 12.87 -4.98 8.35
CA LYS A 2 11.81 -5.97 8.61
C LYS A 2 11.16 -6.34 7.27
N ILE A 3 10.78 -7.60 7.10
CA ILE A 3 10.18 -8.11 5.88
C ILE A 3 8.71 -8.48 6.14
N ILE A 4 7.81 -8.07 5.26
CA ILE A 4 6.37 -8.31 5.33
C ILE A 4 5.97 -9.24 4.18
N GLY A 5 5.87 -10.53 4.46
CA GLY A 5 5.27 -11.52 3.55
C GLY A 5 3.75 -11.70 3.76
N ALA A 6 3.13 -12.47 2.86
CA ALA A 6 1.67 -12.72 2.83
C ALA A 6 1.09 -13.17 4.18
N GLY A 7 1.80 -14.04 4.92
CA GLY A 7 1.34 -14.53 6.22
C GLY A 7 1.16 -13.46 7.31
N HIS A 8 1.65 -12.24 7.12
CA HIS A 8 1.46 -11.13 8.06
C HIS A 8 0.23 -10.26 7.74
N ILE A 9 -0.33 -10.35 6.53
CA ILE A 9 -1.28 -9.37 6.03
C ILE A 9 -2.60 -9.41 6.79
N LYS A 10 -3.10 -10.61 7.12
CA LYS A 10 -4.30 -10.75 7.94
C LYS A 10 -4.20 -10.04 9.29
N ASP A 11 -3.07 -10.18 9.98
CA ASP A 11 -2.85 -9.53 11.29
C ASP A 11 -2.69 -8.02 11.15
N LEU A 12 -2.01 -7.56 10.09
CA LEU A 12 -1.87 -6.14 9.78
C LEU A 12 -3.22 -5.49 9.46
N CYS A 13 -4.06 -6.13 8.64
CA CYS A 13 -5.39 -5.64 8.30
C CYS A 13 -6.30 -5.58 9.55
N ALA A 14 -6.26 -6.60 10.41
CA ALA A 14 -7.04 -6.59 11.65
C ALA A 14 -6.60 -5.46 12.61
N GLY A 15 -5.29 -5.26 12.76
CA GLY A 15 -4.73 -4.17 13.56
C GLY A 15 -5.05 -2.80 12.99
N ALA A 16 -4.90 -2.62 11.67
CA ALA A 16 -5.24 -1.38 10.98
C ALA A 16 -6.72 -1.03 11.14
N ALA A 17 -7.62 -1.97 10.86
CA ALA A 17 -9.07 -1.77 11.02
C ALA A 17 -9.45 -1.38 12.46
N PHE A 18 -8.78 -1.94 13.47
CA PHE A 18 -8.98 -1.56 14.86
C PHE A 18 -8.51 -0.12 15.15
N LEU A 19 -7.33 0.26 14.63
CA LEU A 19 -6.72 1.56 14.85
C LEU A 19 -7.34 2.69 14.00
N ALA A 20 -8.03 2.35 12.91
CA ALA A 20 -8.66 3.30 11.98
C ALA A 20 -9.93 3.99 12.56
N THR A 21 -10.36 3.65 13.78
CA THR A 21 -11.51 4.29 14.48
C THR A 21 -12.84 4.25 13.72
N GLY A 22 -13.02 3.25 12.84
CA GLY A 22 -14.20 3.10 11.98
C GLY A 22 -14.05 3.70 10.57
N GLY A 23 -12.89 4.29 10.25
CA GLY A 23 -12.47 4.68 8.90
C GLY A 23 -11.61 3.62 8.20
N GLY A 24 -10.71 4.05 7.30
CA GLY A 24 -9.70 3.18 6.64
C GLY A 24 -10.22 2.27 5.51
N GLY A 25 -11.54 2.13 5.41
CA GLY A 25 -12.19 1.23 4.44
C GLY A 25 -12.25 -0.23 4.89
N ASP A 26 -13.07 -1.02 4.22
CA ASP A 26 -13.14 -2.47 4.47
C ASP A 26 -11.88 -3.15 3.90
N PRO A 27 -11.06 -3.83 4.72
CA PRO A 27 -9.81 -4.43 4.25
C PRO A 27 -10.02 -5.67 3.39
N TYR A 28 -11.22 -6.26 3.30
CA TYR A 28 -11.42 -7.60 2.74
C TYR A 28 -10.81 -7.79 1.34
N VAL A 29 -11.14 -6.91 0.38
CA VAL A 29 -10.62 -7.02 -1.00
C VAL A 29 -9.12 -6.72 -1.04
N SER A 30 -8.69 -5.66 -0.36
CA SER A 30 -7.28 -5.25 -0.32
C SER A 30 -6.38 -6.29 0.36
N GLN A 31 -6.88 -6.99 1.38
CA GLN A 31 -6.19 -8.07 2.05
C GLN A 31 -5.93 -9.23 1.09
N LEU A 32 -6.97 -9.70 0.39
CA LEU A 32 -6.83 -10.79 -0.59
C LEU A 32 -5.85 -10.43 -1.69
N LEU A 33 -5.94 -9.21 -2.22
CA LEU A 33 -5.02 -8.73 -3.24
C LEU A 33 -3.58 -8.65 -2.73
N ALA A 34 -3.35 -8.09 -1.54
CA ALA A 34 -2.02 -7.97 -0.95
C ALA A 34 -1.39 -9.35 -0.65
N GLU A 35 -2.16 -10.30 -0.13
CA GLU A 35 -1.70 -11.69 0.07
C GLU A 35 -1.25 -12.31 -1.27
N GLN A 36 -2.10 -12.23 -2.30
CA GLN A 36 -1.77 -12.77 -3.64
C GLN A 36 -0.54 -12.10 -4.27
N LEU A 37 -0.41 -10.78 -4.16
CA LEU A 37 0.74 -10.05 -4.71
C LEU A 37 2.04 -10.41 -3.98
N LEU A 38 2.02 -10.55 -2.65
CA LEU A 38 3.19 -10.94 -1.88
C LEU A 38 3.59 -12.42 -2.07
N GLU A 39 2.63 -13.29 -2.40
CA GLU A 39 2.92 -14.66 -2.84
C GLU A 39 3.56 -14.68 -4.23
N LYS A 40 3.04 -13.87 -5.17
CA LYS A 40 3.49 -13.80 -6.57
C LYS A 40 4.86 -13.15 -6.72
N TYR A 41 5.10 -12.04 -6.05
CA TYR A 41 6.30 -11.21 -6.22
C TYR A 41 7.29 -11.30 -5.06
N GLY A 42 6.91 -11.95 -3.96
CA GLY A 42 7.72 -12.03 -2.75
C GLY A 42 7.40 -10.93 -1.74
N ALA A 43 8.07 -11.02 -0.60
CA ALA A 43 7.78 -10.17 0.54
C ALA A 43 8.25 -8.72 0.36
N ALA A 44 7.51 -7.78 0.94
CA ALA A 44 7.85 -6.36 0.93
C ALA A 44 8.85 -6.00 2.03
N THR A 45 9.68 -5.00 1.78
CA THR A 45 10.60 -4.45 2.79
C THR A 45 9.91 -3.33 3.56
N LEU A 46 9.82 -3.45 4.88
CA LEU A 46 9.43 -2.35 5.77
C LEU A 46 10.69 -1.60 6.20
N ILE A 47 10.73 -0.32 5.82
CA ILE A 47 11.85 0.59 6.07
C ILE A 47 11.53 1.41 7.32
N SER A 48 12.48 1.52 8.24
CA SER A 48 12.36 2.44 9.38
C SER A 48 12.55 3.87 8.88
N PRO A 49 11.82 4.88 9.39
CA PRO A 49 12.09 6.28 9.05
C PRO A 49 13.56 6.69 9.33
N GLU A 50 14.18 6.12 10.35
CA GLU A 50 15.59 6.35 10.73
C GLU A 50 16.58 5.76 9.71
N ASP A 51 16.13 4.82 8.87
CA ASP A 51 16.95 4.19 7.82
C ASP A 51 16.82 4.93 6.47
N LEU A 52 15.96 5.96 6.37
CA LEU A 52 15.80 6.76 5.15
C LEU A 52 16.82 7.90 5.09
N ALA A 53 17.21 8.28 3.88
CA ALA A 53 17.97 9.50 3.66
C ALA A 53 17.11 10.74 3.98
N ASP A 54 17.74 11.80 4.49
CA ASP A 54 17.04 13.05 4.85
C ASP A 54 16.30 13.68 3.65
N ASP A 55 16.76 13.42 2.43
CA ASP A 55 16.20 13.91 1.17
C ASP A 55 15.40 12.85 0.40
N ALA A 56 15.10 11.70 1.01
CA ALA A 56 14.34 10.63 0.38
C ALA A 56 12.99 11.11 -0.12
N PHE A 57 12.68 10.78 -1.38
CA PHE A 57 11.41 11.14 -1.99
C PHE A 57 10.34 10.09 -1.66
N VAL A 58 9.69 10.29 -0.52
CA VAL A 58 8.61 9.44 -0.03
C VAL A 58 7.27 9.91 -0.58
N VAL A 59 6.50 8.99 -1.16
CA VAL A 59 5.19 9.29 -1.77
C VAL A 59 4.10 8.48 -1.09
N SER A 60 2.95 9.12 -0.83
CA SER A 60 1.76 8.41 -0.40
C SER A 60 0.88 7.99 -1.57
N ILE A 61 0.30 6.80 -1.46
CA ILE A 61 -0.64 6.27 -2.44
C ILE A 61 -1.76 5.53 -1.72
N GLY A 62 -2.96 5.63 -2.27
CA GLY A 62 -4.06 4.75 -1.97
C GLY A 62 -5.29 5.16 -2.74
N MET A 63 -6.43 4.59 -2.37
CA MET A 63 -7.67 4.69 -3.12
C MET A 63 -8.68 5.58 -2.39
N VAL A 64 -9.39 6.41 -3.14
CA VAL A 64 -10.49 7.23 -2.64
C VAL A 64 -11.73 6.93 -3.47
N GLY A 65 -12.84 6.60 -2.80
CA GLY A 65 -14.08 6.26 -3.47
C GLY A 65 -15.08 5.59 -2.54
N ALA A 66 -16.19 5.12 -3.10
CA ALA A 66 -17.19 4.36 -2.35
C ALA A 66 -16.71 2.90 -2.15
N PRO A 67 -16.62 2.40 -0.91
CA PRO A 67 -16.18 1.02 -0.66
C PRO A 67 -17.03 -0.03 -1.36
N THR A 68 -18.32 0.24 -1.57
CA THR A 68 -19.24 -0.66 -2.28
C THR A 68 -18.84 -0.88 -3.73
N VAL A 69 -18.23 0.12 -4.39
CA VAL A 69 -17.78 0.00 -5.79
C VAL A 69 -16.63 -0.98 -5.91
N THR A 70 -15.74 -1.05 -4.91
CA THR A 70 -14.61 -1.99 -4.88
C THR A 70 -15.05 -3.46 -4.92
N LEU A 71 -16.31 -3.77 -4.56
CA LEU A 71 -16.87 -5.12 -4.65
C LEU A 71 -17.31 -5.51 -6.07
N GLU A 72 -17.60 -4.53 -6.92
CA GLU A 72 -18.05 -4.74 -8.31
C GLU A 72 -16.92 -4.47 -9.31
N GLN A 73 -16.04 -3.54 -8.98
CA GLN A 73 -14.87 -3.13 -9.75
C GLN A 73 -13.62 -3.35 -8.89
N LEU A 74 -13.08 -4.56 -8.99
CA LEU A 74 -11.88 -4.95 -8.23
C LEU A 74 -10.67 -4.12 -8.68
N PRO A 75 -9.82 -3.67 -7.73
CA PRO A 75 -8.59 -2.97 -8.06
C PRO A 75 -7.61 -3.90 -8.79
N THR A 76 -6.81 -3.35 -9.70
CA THR A 76 -5.78 -4.11 -10.41
C THR A 76 -4.37 -3.69 -10.00
N GLU A 77 -3.38 -4.55 -10.26
CA GLU A 77 -1.98 -4.25 -9.96
C GLU A 77 -1.46 -3.08 -10.82
N GLU A 78 -1.98 -2.89 -12.03
CA GLU A 78 -1.50 -1.87 -12.96
C GLU A 78 -1.89 -0.44 -12.57
N GLU A 79 -3.00 -0.26 -11.85
CA GLU A 79 -3.51 1.08 -11.50
C GLU A 79 -2.52 1.84 -10.61
N ALA A 80 -2.06 1.20 -9.53
CA ALA A 80 -1.12 1.80 -8.58
C ALA A 80 0.26 2.01 -9.23
N ILE A 81 0.76 1.00 -9.95
CA ILE A 81 2.06 1.07 -10.64
C ILE A 81 2.04 2.17 -11.71
N GLY A 82 0.96 2.26 -12.49
CA GLY A 82 0.78 3.28 -13.51
C GLY A 82 0.76 4.70 -12.91
N ALA A 83 0.07 4.88 -11.79
CA ALA A 83 0.03 6.16 -11.08
C ALA A 83 1.43 6.58 -10.58
N LEU A 84 2.18 5.68 -9.93
CA LEU A 84 3.53 5.96 -9.44
C LEU A 84 4.50 6.26 -10.58
N ASN A 85 4.49 5.45 -11.65
CA ASN A 85 5.34 5.66 -12.82
C ASN A 85 5.06 7.02 -13.48
N LYS A 86 3.78 7.39 -13.62
CA LYS A 86 3.40 8.68 -14.19
C LYS A 86 3.79 9.84 -13.27
N TYR A 87 3.70 9.64 -11.96
CA TYR A 87 4.14 10.63 -10.98
C TYR A 87 5.65 10.89 -11.06
N GLU A 88 6.47 9.84 -11.17
CA GLU A 88 7.91 9.99 -11.43
C GLU A 88 8.20 10.74 -12.73
N GLU A 89 7.49 10.41 -13.82
CA GLU A 89 7.65 11.08 -15.13
C GLU A 89 7.34 12.58 -15.04
N ILE A 90 6.24 12.95 -14.38
CA ILE A 90 5.81 14.35 -14.26
C ILE A 90 6.75 15.15 -13.35
N THR A 91 7.20 14.55 -12.24
CA THR A 91 8.04 15.24 -11.25
C THR A 91 9.53 15.23 -11.61
N GLY A 92 9.95 14.32 -12.48
CA GLY A 92 11.37 14.09 -12.78
C GLY A 92 12.17 13.51 -11.61
N LYS A 93 11.50 12.99 -10.58
CA LYS A 93 12.11 12.40 -9.38
C LYS A 93 11.81 10.91 -9.31
N LYS A 94 12.76 10.14 -8.77
CA LYS A 94 12.55 8.73 -8.45
C LYS A 94 12.02 8.59 -7.03
N ILE A 95 11.03 7.72 -6.85
CA ILE A 95 10.40 7.45 -5.55
C ILE A 95 11.27 6.46 -4.79
N ASP A 96 11.73 6.87 -3.60
CA ASP A 96 12.59 6.03 -2.76
C ASP A 96 11.79 5.10 -1.84
N ALA A 97 10.59 5.54 -1.42
CA ALA A 97 9.70 4.75 -0.57
C ALA A 97 8.24 5.18 -0.73
N VAL A 98 7.33 4.26 -0.38
CA VAL A 98 5.90 4.54 -0.28
C VAL A 98 5.43 4.46 1.17
N ILE A 99 4.43 5.27 1.51
CA ILE A 99 3.81 5.29 2.83
C ILE A 99 2.28 5.35 2.68
N PRO A 100 1.50 4.63 3.49
CA PRO A 100 0.06 4.86 3.52
C PRO A 100 -0.24 6.27 4.02
N PHE A 101 -1.29 6.92 3.51
CA PHE A 101 -1.69 8.26 3.95
C PHE A 101 -2.50 8.27 5.26
N GLU A 102 -3.00 7.10 5.68
CA GLU A 102 -3.73 6.87 6.93
C GLU A 102 -3.44 5.47 7.48
N VAL A 103 -4.01 5.16 8.65
CA VAL A 103 -4.03 3.80 9.21
C VAL A 103 -5.31 3.11 8.80
#